data_AF-A0A7X6VF65-F1
#
_entry.id   AF-A0A7X6VF65-F1
#
_cell.length_a   1.000
_cell.length_b   1.000
_cell.length_c   1.000
_cell.angle_alpha   90.00
_cell.angle_beta   90.00
_cell.angle_gamma   90.00
#
_symmetry.space_group_name_H-M   'P 1'
#
loop_
_entity.id
_entity.type
_entity.pdbx_description
1 polymer ?
#
loop_
_entity_poly.entity_id
_entity_poly.type
_entity_poly.pdbx_seq_one_letter_code
_entity_poly.pdbx_strand_id
1 'polypeptide(L)'
;MNDLMRYGKTINWIIFTLLFGVAVFGNLPMFIIIYSYFAAVMAIRTLLGRFEKNTKIGLISAYALLLASQIVFCAVIVFSGSASGITFYLCKFFAAANILLPLMLERFVVATKQTEFYPPSVEEIATISFELMKDNVDNIVNAARGISKIKDTVTPDNLQATIGDLHRHSSTEYINNGTLTEEYFSLVGSSLNDPYMYIIVSNTGSAASEMISLFTQKQFNHASLSFDRDLKTIISYNGGINVYPPGLNPEMIEAFHQKQDASILVYRLIATREQKNLIADKLKEINHDGSAYNILGLITKHSYKPNIMFCSQFVYKMLKLAGLNYFDKKDGEVRPTDFIELDYHKKLEFCYEIKFQ
;
A
#
# COMPACT_ATOMS: atom_id res chain seq x y z
N MET A 1 -6.92 -10.18 27.16
CA MET A 1 -6.89 -9.39 25.91
C MET A 1 -6.56 -7.92 26.13
N ASN A 2 -7.09 -7.27 27.19
CA ASN A 2 -6.73 -5.90 27.57
C ASN A 2 -5.26 -5.71 27.97
N ASP A 3 -4.62 -6.69 28.63
CA ASP A 3 -3.21 -6.56 29.05
C ASP A 3 -2.20 -6.63 27.89
N LEU A 4 -2.45 -7.43 26.86
CA LEU A 4 -1.59 -7.49 25.67
C LEU A 4 -1.67 -6.19 24.84
N MET A 5 -2.87 -5.59 24.75
CA MET A 5 -3.06 -4.30 24.11
C MET A 5 -2.45 -3.14 24.92
N ARG A 6 -2.47 -3.23 26.26
CA ARG A 6 -1.81 -2.25 27.13
C ARG A 6 -0.29 -2.36 27.02
N TYR A 7 0.25 -3.58 26.96
CA TYR A 7 1.69 -3.84 26.82
C TYR A 7 2.27 -3.30 25.50
N GLY A 8 1.59 -3.51 24.37
CA GLY A 8 1.99 -2.95 23.08
C GLY A 8 1.95 -1.42 23.04
N LYS A 9 0.94 -0.79 23.66
CA LYS A 9 0.86 0.68 23.82
C LYS A 9 2.02 1.21 24.65
N THR A 10 2.35 0.55 25.77
CA THR A 10 3.47 0.94 26.63
C THR A 10 4.80 0.83 25.91
N ILE A 11 5.05 -0.25 25.16
CA ILE A 11 6.28 -0.43 24.38
C ILE A 11 6.43 0.66 23.31
N ASN A 12 5.38 0.95 22.55
CA ASN A 12 5.43 1.99 21.51
C ASN A 12 5.68 3.38 22.12
N TRP A 13 5.10 3.66 23.29
CA TRP A 13 5.33 4.90 24.01
C TRP A 13 6.77 5.02 24.53
N ILE A 14 7.35 3.92 25.02
CA ILE A 14 8.76 3.86 25.41
C ILE A 14 9.67 4.12 24.19
N ILE A 15 9.43 3.44 23.06
CA ILE A 15 10.22 3.62 21.83
C ILE A 15 10.15 5.08 21.36
N PHE A 16 8.94 5.66 21.30
CA PHE A 16 8.77 7.05 20.89
C PHE A 16 9.50 8.02 21.83
N THR A 17 9.39 7.82 23.14
CA THR A 17 10.07 8.63 24.15
C THR A 17 11.59 8.55 24.01
N LEU A 18 12.12 7.36 23.73
CA LEU A 18 13.55 7.12 23.56
C LEU A 18 14.07 7.77 22.27
N LEU A 19 13.35 7.62 21.15
CA LEU A 19 13.69 8.28 19.88
C LEU A 19 13.59 9.80 19.98
N PHE A 20 12.57 10.32 20.66
CA PHE A 20 12.42 11.74 20.94
C PHE A 20 13.60 12.26 21.78
N GLY A 21 14.00 11.53 22.83
CA GLY A 21 15.18 11.84 23.63
C GLY A 21 16.46 11.89 22.79
N VAL A 22 16.67 10.92 21.90
CA VAL A 22 17.83 10.91 20.98
C VAL A 22 17.77 12.07 19.99
N ALA A 23 16.60 12.42 19.46
CA ALA A 23 16.43 13.56 18.56
C ALA A 23 16.75 14.90 19.25
N VAL A 24 16.28 15.09 20.48
CA VAL A 24 16.48 16.36 21.21
C VAL A 24 17.92 16.46 21.74
N PHE A 25 18.41 15.43 22.41
CA PHE A 25 19.68 15.49 23.16
C PHE A 25 20.87 14.83 22.45
N GLY A 26 20.64 14.07 21.38
CA GLY A 26 21.69 13.33 20.69
C GLY A 26 22.74 14.23 20.04
N ASN A 27 23.99 13.80 20.08
CA ASN A 27 25.11 14.40 19.37
C ASN A 27 25.66 13.41 18.31
N LEU A 28 26.54 13.88 17.43
CA LEU A 28 27.08 13.05 16.34
C LEU A 28 27.66 11.70 16.84
N PRO A 29 28.51 11.65 17.88
CA PRO A 29 28.98 10.38 18.43
C PRO A 29 27.86 9.43 18.89
N MET A 30 26.84 9.94 19.57
CA MET A 30 25.70 9.11 20.01
C MET A 30 24.97 8.48 18.82
N PHE A 31 24.70 9.25 17.76
CA PHE A 31 24.05 8.72 16.55
C PHE A 31 24.90 7.63 15.88
N ILE A 32 26.20 7.84 15.74
CA ILE A 32 27.11 6.85 15.14
C ILE A 32 27.13 5.54 15.96
N ILE A 33 27.20 5.65 17.29
CA ILE A 33 27.18 4.48 18.19
C ILE A 33 25.85 3.73 18.06
N ILE A 34 24.73 4.44 18.07
CA ILE A 34 23.40 3.83 17.95
C ILE A 34 23.22 3.12 16.60
N TYR A 35 23.57 3.77 15.49
CA TYR A 35 23.47 3.13 14.18
C TYR A 35 24.38 1.90 14.07
N SER A 36 25.62 2.01 14.57
CA SER A 36 26.58 0.90 14.56
C SER A 36 26.06 -0.27 15.40
N TYR A 37 25.47 0.02 16.56
CA TYR A 37 24.86 -1.00 17.42
C TYR A 37 23.70 -1.71 16.70
N PHE A 38 22.76 -0.98 16.11
CA PHE A 38 21.64 -1.58 15.39
C PHE A 38 22.10 -2.39 14.18
N ALA A 39 23.04 -1.87 13.37
CA ALA A 39 23.60 -2.60 12.25
C ALA A 39 24.29 -3.90 12.69
N ALA A 40 25.05 -3.87 13.78
CA ALA A 40 25.71 -5.05 14.35
C ALA A 40 24.71 -6.08 14.88
N VAL A 41 23.71 -5.65 15.66
CA VAL A 41 22.65 -6.54 16.18
C VAL A 41 21.89 -7.20 15.02
N MET A 42 21.56 -6.45 13.98
CA MET A 42 20.84 -6.97 12.82
C MET A 42 21.71 -7.93 11.97
N ALA A 43 23.00 -7.64 11.83
CA ALA A 43 23.95 -8.54 11.18
C ALA A 43 24.10 -9.85 11.98
N ILE A 44 24.28 -9.78 13.30
CA ILE A 44 24.36 -10.96 14.19
C ILE A 44 23.07 -11.78 14.09
N ARG A 45 21.91 -11.12 14.18
CA ARG A 45 20.60 -11.78 14.05
C ARG A 45 20.44 -12.47 12.70
N THR A 46 20.91 -11.85 11.62
CA THR A 46 20.89 -12.43 10.27
C THR A 46 21.83 -13.64 10.16
N LEU A 47 23.01 -13.59 10.79
CA LEU A 47 23.95 -14.70 10.84
C LEU A 47 23.41 -15.89 11.63
N LEU A 48 22.80 -15.63 12.80
CA LEU A 48 22.15 -16.63 13.66
C LEU A 48 20.82 -17.14 13.06
N GLY A 49 20.18 -16.37 12.18
CA GLY A 49 18.92 -16.70 11.54
C GLY A 49 19.04 -17.85 10.52
N ARG A 50 17.90 -18.46 10.20
CA ARG A 50 17.76 -19.54 9.20
C ARG A 50 17.60 -18.99 7.78
N PHE A 51 18.47 -18.08 7.37
CA PHE A 51 18.49 -17.54 6.01
C PHE A 51 19.45 -18.33 5.10
N GLU A 52 19.16 -18.41 3.80
CA GLU A 52 20.10 -18.93 2.80
C GLU A 52 21.36 -18.07 2.74
N LYS A 53 22.51 -18.69 2.39
CA LYS A 53 23.82 -18.03 2.37
C LYS A 53 23.85 -16.73 1.55
N ASN A 54 23.21 -16.72 0.38
CA ASN A 54 23.16 -15.53 -0.49
C ASN A 54 22.31 -14.41 0.12
N THR A 55 21.22 -14.75 0.80
CA THR A 55 20.36 -13.78 1.52
C THR A 55 21.10 -13.18 2.71
N LYS A 56 21.87 -13.99 3.44
CA LYS A 56 22.70 -13.50 4.55
C LYS A 56 23.70 -12.47 4.06
N ILE A 57 24.43 -12.79 2.98
CA ILE A 57 25.41 -11.87 2.39
C ILE A 57 24.71 -10.58 1.94
N GLY A 58 23.61 -10.68 1.20
CA GLY A 58 22.87 -9.51 0.73
C GLY A 58 22.35 -8.60 1.85
N LEU A 59 21.75 -9.18 2.90
CA LEU A 59 21.28 -8.42 4.07
C LEU A 59 22.41 -7.77 4.85
N ILE A 60 23.52 -8.48 5.09
CA ILE A 60 24.68 -7.93 5.80
C ILE A 60 25.29 -6.77 5.00
N SER A 61 25.44 -6.93 3.68
CA SER A 61 25.90 -5.85 2.80
C SER A 61 24.94 -4.66 2.82
N ALA A 62 23.63 -4.89 2.82
CA ALA A 62 22.63 -3.82 2.90
C ALA A 62 22.70 -3.07 4.24
N TYR A 63 22.86 -3.76 5.38
CA TYR A 63 23.05 -3.09 6.67
C TYR A 63 24.34 -2.26 6.71
N ALA A 64 25.43 -2.74 6.11
CA ALA A 64 26.69 -2.00 6.05
C ALA A 64 26.58 -0.73 5.19
N LEU A 65 25.94 -0.82 4.02
CA LEU A 65 25.67 0.32 3.16
C LEU A 65 24.74 1.35 3.83
N LEU A 66 23.70 0.86 4.51
CA LEU A 66 22.78 1.69 5.26
C LEU A 66 23.49 2.43 6.40
N LEU A 67 24.33 1.73 7.18
CA LEU A 67 25.14 2.34 8.22
C LEU A 67 26.03 3.46 7.67
N ALA A 68 26.73 3.20 6.56
CA ALA A 68 27.58 4.21 5.91
C ALA A 68 26.76 5.45 5.50
N SER A 69 25.59 5.25 4.87
CA SER A 69 24.69 6.34 4.48
C SER A 69 24.18 7.14 5.70
N GLN A 70 23.80 6.46 6.78
CA GLN A 70 23.34 7.08 8.03
C GLN A 70 24.43 7.92 8.70
N ILE A 71 25.67 7.43 8.73
CA ILE A 71 26.82 8.17 9.26
C ILE A 71 27.10 9.42 8.42
N VAL A 72 27.13 9.28 7.08
CA VAL A 72 27.33 10.41 6.16
C VAL A 72 26.22 11.45 6.33
N PHE A 73 24.96 11.03 6.41
CA PHE A 73 23.84 11.93 6.65
C PHE A 73 24.01 12.71 7.96
N CYS A 74 24.33 12.02 9.07
CA CYS A 74 24.54 12.70 10.34
C CYS A 74 25.75 13.65 10.30
N ALA A 75 26.88 13.23 9.73
CA ALA A 75 28.09 14.04 9.71
C ALA A 75 27.99 15.26 8.78
N VAL A 76 27.38 15.10 7.60
CA VAL A 76 27.38 16.10 6.53
C VAL A 76 26.13 16.97 6.51
N ILE A 77 24.97 16.44 6.92
CA ILE A 77 23.70 17.18 6.86
C ILE A 77 23.28 17.67 8.25
N VAL A 78 23.34 16.81 9.27
CA VAL A 78 22.81 17.14 10.60
C VAL A 78 23.81 17.96 11.42
N PHE A 79 25.07 17.51 11.50
CA PHE A 79 26.08 18.05 12.43
C PHE A 79 27.23 18.82 11.76
N SER A 80 27.15 19.10 10.46
CA SER A 80 28.15 19.88 9.70
C SER A 80 28.09 21.40 9.96
N GLY A 81 27.04 21.86 10.63
CA GLY A 81 26.74 23.29 10.81
C GLY A 81 25.97 23.92 9.65
N SER A 82 25.60 23.16 8.61
CA SER A 82 24.81 23.66 7.48
C SER A 82 23.35 23.96 7.84
N ALA A 83 22.79 23.26 8.83
CA ALA A 83 21.43 23.46 9.32
C ALA A 83 21.46 24.27 10.62
N SER A 84 20.60 25.28 10.73
CA SER A 84 20.46 26.13 11.92
C SER A 84 19.00 26.26 12.36
N GLY A 85 18.79 26.58 13.64
CA GLY A 85 17.46 26.78 14.22
C GLY A 85 16.54 25.57 14.06
N ILE A 86 15.35 25.78 13.49
CA ILE A 86 14.31 24.75 13.32
C ILE A 86 14.78 23.63 12.39
N THR A 87 15.48 23.96 11.30
CA THR A 87 15.97 22.98 10.32
C THR A 87 16.94 21.98 10.95
N PHE A 88 17.78 22.42 11.89
CA PHE A 88 18.69 21.53 12.63
C PHE A 88 17.91 20.47 13.41
N TYR A 89 16.87 20.86 14.15
CA TYR A 89 16.05 19.91 14.90
C TYR A 89 15.25 18.99 13.98
N LEU A 90 14.70 19.48 12.87
CA LEU A 90 14.03 18.62 11.88
C LEU A 90 14.97 17.55 11.32
N CYS A 91 16.20 17.92 10.98
CA CYS A 91 17.23 16.97 10.54
C CYS A 91 17.58 15.95 11.65
N LYS A 92 17.63 16.35 12.92
CA LYS A 92 17.84 15.41 14.05
C LYS A 92 16.66 14.47 14.27
N PHE A 93 15.43 14.95 14.13
CA PHE A 93 14.24 14.10 14.20
C PHE A 93 14.21 13.07 13.06
N PHE A 94 14.56 13.51 11.85
CA PHE A 94 14.72 12.60 10.72
C PHE A 94 15.83 11.57 10.99
N ALA A 95 17.01 11.98 11.46
CA ALA A 95 18.07 11.07 11.86
C ALA A 95 17.60 10.05 12.92
N ALA A 96 16.88 10.50 13.95
CA ALA A 96 16.35 9.60 14.98
C ALA A 96 15.35 8.58 14.40
N ALA A 97 14.48 8.99 13.49
CA ALA A 97 13.57 8.06 12.80
C ALA A 97 14.34 7.00 11.96
N ASN A 98 15.45 7.41 11.33
CA ASN A 98 16.28 6.53 10.52
C ASN A 98 16.93 5.37 11.32
N ILE A 99 16.99 5.45 12.66
CA ILE A 99 17.48 4.37 13.54
C ILE A 99 16.71 3.06 13.30
N LEU A 100 15.43 3.16 12.93
CA LEU A 100 14.56 2.01 12.74
C LEU A 100 14.69 1.34 11.36
N LEU A 101 15.40 1.95 10.40
CA LEU A 101 15.49 1.43 9.02
C LEU A 101 16.06 0.01 8.90
N PRO A 102 17.10 -0.40 9.66
CA PRO A 102 17.59 -1.77 9.60
C PRO A 102 16.50 -2.81 9.92
N LEU A 103 15.60 -2.51 10.86
CA LEU A 103 14.47 -3.38 11.22
C LEU A 103 13.44 -3.48 10.09
N MET A 104 13.21 -2.39 9.37
CA MET A 104 12.31 -2.36 8.21
C MET A 104 12.89 -3.14 7.03
N LEU A 105 14.19 -3.03 6.79
CA LEU A 105 14.89 -3.72 5.70
C LEU A 105 14.81 -5.24 5.81
N GLU A 106 15.02 -5.79 7.01
CA GLU A 106 14.85 -7.23 7.27
C GLU A 106 13.42 -7.68 6.96
N ARG A 107 12.42 -6.92 7.45
CA ARG A 107 11.00 -7.24 7.26
C ARG A 107 10.62 -7.22 5.78
N PHE A 108 11.20 -6.32 5.00
CA PHE A 108 10.97 -6.24 3.56
C PHE A 108 11.49 -7.50 2.83
N VAL A 109 12.73 -7.92 3.14
CA VAL A 109 13.37 -9.11 2.53
C VAL A 109 12.67 -10.41 2.95
N VAL A 110 12.25 -10.51 4.21
CA VAL A 110 11.47 -11.66 4.71
C VAL A 110 10.10 -11.72 4.04
N ALA A 111 9.42 -10.59 3.88
CA ALA A 111 8.09 -10.52 3.26
C ALA A 111 8.12 -10.81 1.74
N THR A 112 9.25 -10.61 1.06
CA THR A 112 9.41 -10.91 -0.37
C THR A 112 9.78 -12.36 -0.65
N LYS A 113 10.36 -13.11 0.32
CA LYS A 113 10.80 -14.50 0.15
C LYS A 113 9.82 -15.58 0.62
N GLN A 114 8.63 -15.24 1.13
CA GLN A 114 7.61 -16.23 1.56
C GLN A 114 6.83 -16.91 0.43
N THR A 115 7.25 -16.78 -0.83
CA THR A 115 6.79 -17.66 -1.92
C THR A 115 7.73 -18.86 -1.99
N GLU A 116 7.45 -19.92 -1.22
CA GLU A 116 8.16 -21.21 -1.36
C GLU A 116 7.91 -21.78 -2.76
N PHE A 117 8.94 -21.66 -3.59
CA PHE A 117 9.03 -22.27 -4.91
C PHE A 117 9.58 -23.69 -4.75
N TYR A 118 8.82 -24.69 -5.19
CA TYR A 118 9.33 -26.06 -5.36
C TYR A 118 10.42 -26.03 -6.45
N PRO A 119 11.69 -26.39 -6.18
CA PRO A 119 12.65 -26.55 -7.27
C PRO A 119 12.32 -27.84 -8.02
N PRO A 120 12.22 -27.79 -9.36
CA PRO A 120 12.11 -29.01 -10.16
C PRO A 120 13.40 -29.83 -10.10
N SER A 121 13.30 -31.12 -10.42
CA SER A 121 14.42 -32.06 -10.40
C SER A 121 15.46 -31.72 -11.47
N VAL A 122 16.68 -32.23 -11.26
CA VAL A 122 17.90 -31.94 -12.07
C VAL A 122 17.73 -32.31 -13.57
N GLU A 123 16.72 -33.09 -13.93
CA GLU A 123 16.37 -33.38 -15.33
C GLU A 123 15.70 -32.21 -16.07
N GLU A 124 15.01 -31.29 -15.38
CA GLU A 124 14.33 -30.13 -16.00
C GLU A 124 15.26 -28.92 -16.22
N ILE A 125 16.46 -28.92 -15.62
CA ILE A 125 17.44 -27.83 -15.78
C ILE A 125 18.11 -27.89 -17.17
N ALA A 126 18.14 -29.07 -17.80
CA ALA A 126 18.79 -29.26 -19.09
C ALA A 126 17.94 -28.78 -20.29
N THR A 127 16.65 -28.51 -20.10
CA THR A 127 15.71 -28.13 -21.18
C THR A 127 15.38 -26.64 -21.25
N ILE A 128 15.97 -25.79 -20.40
CA ILE A 128 15.70 -24.35 -20.42
C ILE A 128 16.46 -23.70 -21.59
N SER A 129 15.78 -23.65 -22.73
CA SER A 129 16.19 -23.03 -23.98
C SER A 129 16.25 -21.49 -23.87
N PHE A 130 16.96 -20.90 -24.82
CA PHE A 130 17.25 -19.48 -25.06
C PHE A 130 16.05 -18.50 -24.94
N GLU A 131 14.82 -19.01 -24.88
CA GLU A 131 13.58 -18.24 -24.72
C GLU A 131 13.47 -17.57 -23.34
N LEU A 132 13.92 -18.24 -22.26
CA LEU A 132 13.89 -17.68 -20.91
C LEU A 132 14.90 -16.54 -20.71
N MET A 133 15.94 -16.48 -21.56
CA MET A 133 16.95 -15.43 -21.52
C MET A 133 16.42 -14.11 -22.10
N LYS A 134 15.47 -14.19 -23.04
CA LYS A 134 14.82 -13.01 -23.64
C LYS A 134 13.83 -12.34 -22.66
N ASP A 135 13.05 -13.13 -21.93
CA ASP A 135 12.13 -12.61 -20.91
C ASP A 135 12.87 -11.89 -19.78
N ASN A 136 14.06 -12.36 -19.39
CA ASN A 136 14.88 -11.68 -18.39
C ASN A 136 15.47 -10.35 -18.89
N VAL A 137 15.80 -10.25 -20.18
CA VAL A 137 16.23 -8.98 -20.78
C VAL A 137 15.06 -7.99 -20.83
N ASP A 138 13.87 -8.44 -21.21
CA ASP A 138 12.68 -7.58 -21.22
C ASP A 138 12.28 -7.13 -19.81
N ASN A 139 12.43 -7.98 -18.79
CA ASN A 139 12.25 -7.60 -17.38
C ASN A 139 13.27 -6.56 -16.90
N ILE A 140 14.54 -6.66 -17.31
CA ILE A 140 15.58 -5.68 -16.98
C ILE A 140 15.34 -4.36 -17.71
N VAL A 141 14.91 -4.41 -18.97
CA VAL A 141 14.53 -3.22 -19.75
C VAL A 141 13.29 -2.55 -19.16
N ASN A 142 12.30 -3.32 -18.70
CA ASN A 142 11.12 -2.79 -18.02
C ASN A 142 11.46 -2.19 -16.64
N ALA A 143 12.39 -2.78 -15.88
CA ALA A 143 12.90 -2.21 -14.64
C ALA A 143 13.67 -0.90 -14.89
N ALA A 144 14.47 -0.83 -15.95
CA ALA A 144 15.19 0.38 -16.36
C ALA A 144 14.23 1.49 -16.85
N ARG A 145 13.16 1.15 -17.57
CA ARG A 145 12.07 2.09 -17.91
C ARG A 145 11.35 2.60 -16.66
N GLY A 146 11.19 1.76 -15.62
CA GLY A 146 10.64 2.15 -14.32
C GLY A 146 11.48 3.25 -13.64
N ILE A 147 12.81 3.21 -13.77
CA ILE A 147 13.72 4.23 -13.22
C ILE A 147 13.60 5.57 -13.96
N SER A 148 13.41 5.54 -15.28
CA SER A 148 13.07 6.75 -16.06
C SER A 148 11.75 7.35 -15.58
N LYS A 149 10.73 6.51 -15.37
CA LYS A 149 9.41 6.92 -14.86
C LYS A 149 9.50 7.56 -13.46
N ILE A 150 10.37 7.06 -12.58
CA ILE A 150 10.64 7.67 -11.26
C ILE A 150 11.17 9.11 -11.40
N LYS A 151 12.06 9.36 -12.36
CA LYS A 151 12.62 10.71 -12.58
C LYS A 151 11.57 11.70 -13.08
N ASP A 152 10.66 11.23 -13.93
CA ASP A 152 9.61 12.07 -14.52
C ASP A 152 8.39 12.24 -13.57
N THR A 153 8.16 11.28 -12.67
CA THR A 153 7.13 11.35 -11.62
C THR A 153 7.55 12.23 -10.44
N VAL A 154 8.84 12.25 -10.06
CA VAL A 154 9.37 13.08 -8.95
C VAL A 154 9.81 14.45 -9.47
N THR A 155 8.88 15.18 -10.10
CA THR A 155 9.06 16.60 -10.42
C THR A 155 8.60 17.47 -9.25
N PRO A 156 9.12 18.69 -9.09
CA PRO A 156 8.69 19.61 -8.03
C PRO A 156 7.16 19.84 -8.01
N ASP A 157 6.54 19.89 -9.20
CA ASP A 157 5.10 20.11 -9.37
C ASP A 157 4.28 18.91 -8.87
N ASN A 158 4.68 17.69 -9.21
CA ASN A 158 4.04 16.47 -8.70
C ASN A 158 4.27 16.29 -7.20
N LEU A 159 5.45 16.66 -6.69
CA LEU A 159 5.75 16.59 -5.27
C LEU A 159 4.90 17.60 -4.47
N GLN A 160 4.69 18.80 -5.00
CA GLN A 160 3.84 19.82 -4.39
C GLN A 160 2.36 19.43 -4.40
N ALA A 161 1.85 18.90 -5.51
CA ALA A 161 0.50 18.33 -5.57
C ALA A 161 0.32 17.22 -4.54
N THR A 162 1.33 16.35 -4.40
CA THR A 162 1.29 15.24 -3.45
C THR A 162 1.38 15.67 -1.99
N ILE A 163 2.20 16.66 -1.66
CA ILE A 163 2.28 17.23 -0.30
C ILE A 163 0.97 17.94 0.06
N GLY A 164 0.35 18.63 -0.90
CA GLY A 164 -0.98 19.24 -0.75
C GLY A 164 -2.07 18.20 -0.46
N ASP A 165 -2.05 17.08 -1.18
CA ASP A 165 -2.98 15.97 -0.93
C ASP A 165 -2.72 15.31 0.43
N LEU A 166 -1.47 15.06 0.81
CA LEU A 166 -1.10 14.40 2.07
C LEU A 166 -1.72 15.09 3.31
N HIS A 167 -1.82 16.43 3.28
CA HIS A 167 -2.41 17.24 4.34
C HIS A 167 -3.92 17.01 4.55
N ARG A 168 -4.61 16.48 3.53
CA ARG A 168 -6.05 16.18 3.56
C ARG A 168 -6.36 14.80 4.13
N HIS A 169 -5.35 13.97 4.37
CA HIS A 169 -5.54 12.62 4.87
C HIS A 169 -5.45 12.55 6.40
N SER A 170 -6.32 11.74 6.98
CA SER A 170 -6.31 11.40 8.41
C SER A 170 -6.18 9.90 8.57
N SER A 171 -5.30 9.48 9.47
CA SER A 171 -5.11 8.06 9.83
C SER A 171 -5.68 7.69 11.20
N THR A 172 -6.27 8.66 11.90
CA THR A 172 -6.74 8.53 13.29
C THR A 172 -8.21 8.96 13.46
N GLU A 173 -8.66 9.93 12.68
CA GLU A 173 -10.02 10.48 12.72
C GLU A 173 -10.76 10.23 11.40
N TYR A 174 -12.09 10.15 11.49
CA TYR A 174 -12.94 10.12 10.31
C TYR A 174 -13.10 11.52 9.77
N ILE A 175 -12.88 11.67 8.48
CA ILE A 175 -12.89 12.96 7.78
C ILE A 175 -13.88 12.97 6.61
N ASN A 176 -14.47 11.80 6.29
CA ASN A 176 -15.43 11.62 5.22
C ASN A 176 -16.70 10.97 5.80
N ASN A 177 -17.81 11.70 5.80
CA ASN A 177 -19.14 11.20 6.11
C ASN A 177 -20.17 11.91 5.23
N GLY A 178 -21.34 11.30 5.05
CA GLY A 178 -22.44 11.89 4.28
C GLY A 178 -22.15 12.18 2.80
N THR A 179 -21.11 11.58 2.21
CA THR A 179 -20.74 11.77 0.80
C THR A 179 -21.64 10.98 -0.16
N LEU A 180 -22.23 9.87 0.30
CA LEU A 180 -23.22 9.11 -0.45
C LEU A 180 -24.60 9.74 -0.27
N THR A 181 -25.14 10.28 -1.37
CA THR A 181 -26.45 10.96 -1.42
C THR A 181 -27.61 9.98 -1.40
N GLU A 182 -28.82 10.46 -1.10
CA GLU A 182 -30.05 9.67 -1.23
C GLU A 182 -30.25 9.17 -2.67
N GLU A 183 -29.88 9.98 -3.66
CA GLU A 183 -29.90 9.61 -5.08
C GLU A 183 -29.02 8.40 -5.38
N TYR A 184 -27.79 8.37 -4.83
CA TYR A 184 -26.89 7.23 -4.95
C TYR A 184 -27.52 5.95 -4.37
N PHE A 185 -28.12 6.03 -3.18
CA PHE A 185 -28.78 4.87 -2.57
C PHE A 185 -30.05 4.44 -3.31
N SER A 186 -30.74 5.37 -3.98
CA SER A 186 -31.86 5.05 -4.87
C SER A 186 -31.40 4.26 -6.10
N LEU A 187 -30.27 4.65 -6.71
CA LEU A 187 -29.63 3.89 -7.80
C LEU A 187 -29.21 2.49 -7.35
N VAL A 188 -28.56 2.37 -6.19
CA VAL A 188 -28.22 1.07 -5.59
C VAL A 188 -29.48 0.22 -5.39
N GLY A 189 -30.54 0.80 -4.81
CA GLY A 189 -31.82 0.14 -4.60
C GLY A 189 -32.45 -0.40 -5.88
N SER A 190 -32.41 0.39 -6.96
CA SER A 190 -32.90 -0.01 -8.29
C SER A 190 -32.09 -1.15 -8.92
N SER A 191 -30.81 -1.27 -8.53
CA SER A 191 -29.86 -2.25 -9.07
C SER A 191 -29.82 -3.56 -8.27
N LEU A 192 -30.56 -3.67 -7.16
CA LEU A 192 -30.56 -4.86 -6.30
C LEU A 192 -31.07 -6.14 -6.98
N ASN A 193 -31.86 -6.02 -8.04
CA ASN A 193 -32.38 -7.17 -8.79
C ASN A 193 -31.41 -7.71 -9.85
N ASP A 194 -30.32 -7.01 -10.15
CA ASP A 194 -29.24 -7.56 -10.98
C ASP A 194 -28.70 -8.85 -10.30
N PRO A 195 -28.47 -9.98 -11.00
CA PRO A 195 -27.97 -11.19 -10.36
C PRO A 195 -26.46 -11.14 -10.02
N TYR A 196 -25.81 -10.01 -10.29
CA TYR A 196 -24.38 -9.86 -10.12
C TYR A 196 -23.99 -8.68 -9.20
N MET A 197 -22.80 -8.81 -8.64
CA MET A 197 -21.98 -7.73 -8.11
C MET A 197 -20.79 -7.53 -9.05
N TYR A 198 -20.42 -6.29 -9.31
CA TYR A 198 -19.34 -5.96 -10.24
C TYR A 198 -18.09 -5.52 -9.48
N ILE A 199 -16.94 -6.08 -9.89
CA ILE A 199 -15.62 -5.72 -9.39
C ILE A 199 -14.88 -5.02 -10.51
N ILE A 200 -14.40 -3.83 -10.21
CA ILE A 200 -13.69 -2.97 -11.15
C ILE A 200 -12.23 -2.94 -10.71
N VAL A 201 -11.32 -3.28 -11.62
CA VAL A 201 -9.87 -3.21 -11.40
C VAL A 201 -9.31 -2.23 -12.43
N SER A 202 -8.62 -1.19 -11.97
CA SER A 202 -8.21 -0.08 -12.84
C SER A 202 -6.78 0.37 -12.61
N ASN A 203 -6.21 0.97 -13.65
CA ASN A 203 -4.95 1.72 -13.59
C ASN A 203 -5.27 3.21 -13.71
N THR A 204 -5.41 3.89 -12.57
CA THR A 204 -5.98 5.25 -12.54
C THR A 204 -4.97 6.38 -12.67
N GLY A 205 -3.67 6.08 -12.61
CA GLY A 205 -2.61 7.07 -12.87
C GLY A 205 -2.51 8.28 -11.92
N SER A 206 -3.36 8.43 -10.89
CA SER A 206 -3.34 9.56 -9.94
C SER A 206 -1.98 9.69 -9.20
N ALA A 207 -1.61 10.87 -8.70
CA ALA A 207 -0.34 11.08 -7.98
C ALA A 207 -0.19 10.17 -6.74
N ALA A 208 -1.29 9.95 -6.00
CA ALA A 208 -1.33 8.96 -4.92
C ALA A 208 -1.16 7.53 -5.46
N SER A 209 -1.81 7.20 -6.59
CA SER A 209 -1.67 5.91 -7.28
C SER A 209 -0.25 5.69 -7.83
N GLU A 210 0.48 6.74 -8.24
CA GLU A 210 1.87 6.66 -8.67
C GLU A 210 2.77 6.30 -7.50
N MET A 211 2.64 6.98 -6.36
CA MET A 211 3.40 6.62 -5.17
C MET A 211 3.07 5.19 -4.71
N ILE A 212 1.80 4.76 -4.78
CA ILE A 212 1.40 3.38 -4.49
C ILE A 212 1.99 2.39 -5.50
N SER A 213 2.02 2.72 -6.80
CA SER A 213 2.57 1.87 -7.86
C SER A 213 4.06 1.60 -7.69
N LEU A 214 4.81 2.55 -7.11
CA LEU A 214 6.22 2.37 -6.75
C LEU A 214 6.42 1.30 -5.67
N PHE A 215 5.42 1.10 -4.79
CA PHE A 215 5.44 0.05 -3.76
C PHE A 215 4.83 -1.28 -4.20
N THR A 216 3.91 -1.29 -5.16
CA THR A 216 3.18 -2.50 -5.59
C THR A 216 3.72 -3.13 -6.87
N GLN A 217 4.50 -2.40 -7.69
CA GLN A 217 5.09 -2.85 -8.97
C GLN A 217 4.10 -3.53 -9.94
N LYS A 218 2.80 -3.23 -9.86
CA LYS A 218 1.77 -3.82 -10.75
C LYS A 218 0.98 -2.76 -11.49
N GLN A 219 0.58 -3.10 -12.71
CA GLN A 219 -0.09 -2.21 -13.67
C GLN A 219 -1.48 -1.75 -13.19
N PHE A 220 -2.20 -2.57 -12.42
CA PHE A 220 -3.49 -2.20 -11.81
C PHE A 220 -3.31 -1.88 -10.32
N ASN A 221 -3.70 -0.66 -9.94
CA ASN A 221 -3.40 -0.09 -8.62
C ASN A 221 -4.65 0.36 -7.85
N HIS A 222 -5.84 0.22 -8.43
CA HIS A 222 -7.10 0.58 -7.79
C HIS A 222 -8.18 -0.47 -8.00
N ALA A 223 -9.08 -0.60 -7.02
CA ALA A 223 -10.19 -1.55 -7.04
C ALA A 223 -11.47 -0.91 -6.48
N SER A 224 -12.58 -1.16 -7.16
CA SER A 224 -13.90 -0.61 -6.81
C SER A 224 -15.00 -1.67 -6.93
N LEU A 225 -16.17 -1.39 -6.36
CA LEU A 225 -17.38 -2.21 -6.46
C LEU A 225 -18.46 -1.46 -7.23
N SER A 226 -19.36 -2.16 -7.90
CA SER A 226 -20.60 -1.60 -8.46
C SER A 226 -21.76 -2.60 -8.34
N PHE A 227 -22.97 -2.10 -8.08
CA PHE A 227 -24.21 -2.89 -8.00
C PHE A 227 -24.87 -3.10 -9.36
N ASP A 228 -24.41 -2.37 -10.38
CA ASP A 228 -24.95 -2.42 -11.74
C ASP A 228 -23.84 -2.55 -12.80
N ARG A 229 -24.23 -3.15 -13.92
CA ARG A 229 -23.35 -3.38 -15.07
C ARG A 229 -22.90 -2.09 -15.76
N ASP A 230 -23.71 -1.04 -15.72
CA ASP A 230 -23.46 0.23 -16.41
C ASP A 230 -22.50 1.14 -15.61
N LEU A 231 -22.05 0.68 -14.43
CA LEU A 231 -21.17 1.41 -13.52
C LEU A 231 -21.74 2.75 -13.05
N LYS A 232 -23.06 2.84 -12.85
CA LYS A 232 -23.72 4.02 -12.26
C LYS A 232 -23.56 4.08 -10.74
N THR A 233 -23.23 2.94 -10.12
CA THR A 233 -23.08 2.77 -8.67
C THR A 233 -21.67 2.40 -8.25
N ILE A 234 -20.64 2.88 -8.99
CA ILE A 234 -19.25 2.63 -8.59
C ILE A 234 -19.00 3.25 -7.21
N ILE A 235 -18.39 2.46 -6.34
CA ILE A 235 -17.98 2.85 -5.00
C ILE A 235 -16.61 2.31 -4.67
N SER A 236 -15.77 3.15 -4.05
CA SER A 236 -14.52 2.70 -3.45
C SER A 236 -14.08 3.57 -2.28
N TYR A 237 -13.04 3.10 -1.62
CA TYR A 237 -12.18 3.95 -0.82
C TYR A 237 -11.13 4.59 -1.73
N ASN A 238 -11.12 5.91 -1.83
CA ASN A 238 -10.17 6.65 -2.67
C ASN A 238 -9.62 7.89 -1.97
N GLY A 239 -8.66 8.55 -2.63
CA GLY A 239 -8.02 9.77 -2.14
C GLY A 239 -8.92 11.01 -2.12
N GLY A 240 -10.18 10.89 -2.57
CA GLY A 240 -11.04 12.04 -2.87
C GLY A 240 -10.61 12.77 -4.15
N ILE A 241 -11.53 13.54 -4.72
CA ILE A 241 -11.26 14.44 -5.85
C ILE A 241 -11.85 15.80 -5.47
N ASN A 242 -11.05 16.87 -5.54
CA ASN A 242 -11.47 18.25 -5.30
C ASN A 242 -12.23 18.44 -3.97
N VAL A 243 -13.57 18.49 -4.03
CA VAL A 243 -14.49 18.83 -2.93
C VAL A 243 -14.68 17.67 -1.93
N TYR A 244 -14.42 16.43 -2.34
CA TYR A 244 -14.66 15.26 -1.48
C TYR A 244 -13.44 14.92 -0.62
N PRO A 245 -13.61 14.69 0.70
CA PRO A 245 -12.53 14.24 1.56
C PRO A 245 -12.13 12.78 1.25
N PRO A 246 -10.87 12.39 1.51
CA PRO A 246 -10.42 11.01 1.34
C PRO A 246 -11.21 10.02 2.20
N GLY A 247 -11.67 8.90 1.63
CA GLY A 247 -12.52 7.93 2.31
C GLY A 247 -13.43 7.18 1.35
N LEU A 248 -14.62 6.80 1.82
CA LEU A 248 -15.66 6.17 1.02
C LEU A 248 -16.32 7.21 0.11
N ASN A 249 -16.24 7.04 -1.20
CA ASN A 249 -16.82 7.97 -2.17
C ASN A 249 -17.42 7.22 -3.37
N PRO A 250 -18.49 7.76 -3.98
CA PRO A 250 -18.93 7.30 -5.29
C PRO A 250 -17.87 7.69 -6.33
N GLU A 251 -17.71 6.88 -7.37
CA GLU A 251 -16.80 7.19 -8.47
C GLU A 251 -17.55 7.33 -9.79
N MET A 252 -17.06 8.23 -10.62
CA MET A 252 -17.53 8.41 -11.99
C MET A 252 -16.51 7.78 -12.93
N ILE A 253 -16.94 7.18 -14.05
CA ILE A 253 -16.04 6.55 -15.01
C ILE A 253 -14.99 7.55 -15.51
N GLU A 254 -15.38 8.81 -15.68
CA GLU A 254 -14.53 9.93 -16.11
C GLU A 254 -13.39 10.20 -15.12
N ALA A 255 -13.59 9.92 -13.82
CA ALA A 255 -12.57 10.12 -12.80
C ALA A 255 -11.38 9.16 -12.93
N PHE A 256 -11.56 8.04 -13.65
CA PHE A 256 -10.50 7.08 -13.97
C PHE A 256 -9.65 7.52 -15.17
N HIS A 257 -10.12 8.48 -15.97
CA HIS A 257 -9.42 9.01 -17.15
C HIS A 257 -8.43 10.13 -16.78
N GLN A 258 -7.46 9.84 -15.92
CA GLN A 258 -6.43 10.83 -15.55
C GLN A 258 -5.15 10.75 -16.42
N LYS A 259 -5.04 9.73 -17.29
CA LYS A 259 -3.93 9.52 -18.24
C LYS A 259 -4.41 8.85 -19.53
N GLN A 260 -3.65 9.05 -20.61
CA GLN A 260 -3.89 8.47 -21.94
C GLN A 260 -3.78 6.94 -21.98
N ASP A 261 -3.14 6.30 -21.00
CA ASP A 261 -2.99 4.84 -20.90
C ASP A 261 -3.87 4.22 -19.80
N ALA A 262 -4.84 4.98 -19.26
CA ALA A 262 -5.76 4.47 -18.26
C ALA A 262 -6.68 3.40 -18.87
N SER A 263 -6.82 2.28 -18.16
CA SER A 263 -7.77 1.24 -18.50
C SER A 263 -8.48 0.69 -17.29
N ILE A 264 -9.69 0.20 -17.53
CA ILE A 264 -10.56 -0.40 -16.53
C ILE A 264 -10.96 -1.79 -17.02
N LEU A 265 -10.78 -2.78 -16.16
CA LEU A 265 -11.32 -4.13 -16.35
C LEU A 265 -12.52 -4.31 -15.43
N VAL A 266 -13.65 -4.74 -16.01
CA VAL A 266 -14.88 -5.01 -15.27
C VAL A 266 -15.14 -6.50 -15.23
N TYR A 267 -15.30 -7.04 -14.03
CA TYR A 267 -15.67 -8.42 -13.76
C TYR A 267 -17.01 -8.47 -13.04
N ARG A 268 -17.75 -9.57 -13.22
CA ARG A 268 -18.97 -9.86 -12.48
C ARG A 268 -18.82 -11.10 -11.62
N LEU A 269 -19.50 -11.08 -10.47
CA LEU A 269 -19.59 -12.16 -9.51
C LEU A 269 -21.07 -12.39 -9.21
N ILE A 270 -21.52 -13.65 -9.21
CA ILE A 270 -22.92 -13.98 -8.84
C ILE A 270 -23.16 -13.54 -7.41
N ALA A 271 -24.22 -12.76 -7.19
CA ALA A 271 -24.61 -12.28 -5.87
C ALA A 271 -26.12 -12.26 -5.74
N THR A 272 -26.65 -12.83 -4.65
CA THR A 272 -28.07 -12.76 -4.37
C THR A 272 -28.47 -11.35 -3.93
N ARG A 273 -29.76 -11.05 -4.02
CA ARG A 273 -30.32 -9.77 -3.55
C ARG A 273 -30.03 -9.55 -2.06
N GLU A 274 -30.09 -10.58 -1.25
CA GLU A 274 -29.78 -10.54 0.19
C GLU A 274 -28.32 -10.17 0.44
N GLN A 275 -27.39 -10.79 -0.30
CA GLN A 275 -25.97 -10.47 -0.22
C GLN A 275 -25.68 -9.01 -0.59
N LYS A 276 -26.35 -8.50 -1.64
CA LYS A 276 -26.23 -7.10 -2.04
C LYS A 276 -26.84 -6.14 -1.00
N ASN A 277 -27.96 -6.50 -0.39
CA ASN A 277 -28.54 -5.73 0.71
C ASN A 277 -27.57 -5.60 1.89
N LEU A 278 -26.88 -6.68 2.29
CA LEU A 278 -25.87 -6.62 3.35
C LEU A 278 -24.77 -5.60 3.06
N ILE A 279 -24.27 -5.57 1.81
CA ILE A 279 -23.27 -4.59 1.39
C ILE A 279 -23.88 -3.18 1.42
N ALA A 280 -25.07 -2.97 0.83
CA ALA A 280 -25.72 -1.68 0.77
C ALA A 280 -25.99 -1.09 2.17
N ASP A 281 -26.46 -1.91 3.11
CA ASP A 281 -26.69 -1.48 4.49
C ASP A 281 -25.37 -1.15 5.21
N LYS A 282 -24.29 -1.89 4.92
CA LYS A 282 -22.97 -1.55 5.43
C LYS A 282 -22.45 -0.23 4.87
N LEU A 283 -22.72 0.08 3.60
CA LEU A 283 -22.36 1.38 3.02
C LEU A 283 -23.10 2.53 3.72
N LYS A 284 -24.38 2.35 4.07
CA LYS A 284 -25.14 3.35 4.85
C LYS A 284 -24.52 3.57 6.23
N GLU A 285 -24.16 2.49 6.93
CA GLU A 285 -23.50 2.56 8.23
C GLU A 285 -22.16 3.32 8.13
N ILE A 286 -21.31 2.98 7.17
CA ILE A 286 -20.01 3.66 6.97
C ILE A 286 -20.22 5.14 6.60
N ASN A 287 -21.20 5.45 5.75
CA ASN A 287 -21.50 6.82 5.34
C ASN A 287 -22.00 7.68 6.51
N HIS A 288 -22.77 7.07 7.43
CA HIS A 288 -23.24 7.71 8.67
C HIS A 288 -22.11 7.89 9.68
N ASP A 289 -21.39 6.82 10.00
CA ASP A 289 -20.36 6.82 11.05
C ASP A 289 -19.10 7.59 10.64
N GLY A 290 -18.81 7.59 9.34
CA GLY A 290 -17.65 8.19 8.74
C GLY A 290 -16.53 7.21 8.41
N SER A 291 -15.62 7.69 7.57
CA SER A 291 -14.52 6.96 6.96
C SER A 291 -13.30 7.86 6.74
N ALA A 292 -12.16 7.24 6.45
CA ALA A 292 -10.96 7.92 5.96
C ALA A 292 -10.10 6.98 5.10
N TYR A 293 -9.27 7.52 4.22
CA TYR A 293 -8.34 6.72 3.41
C TYR A 293 -7.06 6.37 4.18
N ASN A 294 -6.66 5.10 4.20
CA ASN A 294 -5.53 4.62 5.01
C ASN A 294 -4.17 4.76 4.30
N ILE A 295 -3.64 5.98 4.17
CA ILE A 295 -2.29 6.21 3.60
C ILE A 295 -1.20 5.50 4.42
N LEU A 296 -1.21 5.63 5.76
CA LEU A 296 -0.20 4.99 6.62
C LEU A 296 -0.27 3.46 6.60
N GLY A 297 -1.46 2.91 6.30
CA GLY A 297 -1.69 1.48 6.12
C GLY A 297 -0.96 0.88 4.93
N LEU A 298 -0.58 1.67 3.93
CA LEU A 298 0.23 1.19 2.80
C LEU A 298 1.63 0.76 3.26
N ILE A 299 2.14 1.34 4.34
CA ILE A 299 3.45 1.01 4.93
C ILE A 299 3.30 0.03 6.09
N THR A 300 2.25 0.20 6.91
CA THR A 300 2.10 -0.54 8.18
C THR A 300 1.16 -1.76 8.09
N LYS A 301 0.38 -1.88 7.01
CA LYS A 301 -0.69 -2.88 6.79
C LYS A 301 -1.69 -2.99 7.96
N HIS A 302 -1.82 -1.92 8.73
CA HIS A 302 -2.72 -1.84 9.88
C HIS A 302 -3.55 -0.56 9.81
N SER A 303 -4.75 -0.65 10.38
CA SER A 303 -5.62 0.48 10.59
C SER A 303 -5.93 0.58 12.06
N TYR A 304 -5.85 1.80 12.62
CA TYR A 304 -6.08 2.04 14.05
C TYR A 304 -7.57 2.10 14.43
N LYS A 305 -8.46 2.23 13.44
CA LYS A 305 -9.90 2.41 13.63
C LYS A 305 -10.67 1.66 12.53
N PRO A 306 -11.87 1.10 12.79
CA PRO A 306 -12.76 0.65 11.72
C PRO A 306 -12.99 1.75 10.67
N ASN A 307 -13.43 1.43 9.46
CA ASN A 307 -13.72 2.40 8.38
C ASN A 307 -12.56 3.31 7.92
N ILE A 308 -11.32 3.11 8.39
CA ILE A 308 -10.12 3.67 7.78
C ILE A 308 -9.44 2.57 6.97
N MET A 309 -9.58 2.60 5.64
CA MET A 309 -9.20 1.51 4.74
C MET A 309 -8.57 2.06 3.45
N PHE A 310 -7.90 1.19 2.70
CA PHE A 310 -7.56 1.45 1.29
C PHE A 310 -8.51 0.67 0.36
N CYS A 311 -8.48 0.98 -0.94
CA CYS A 311 -9.46 0.51 -1.94
C CYS A 311 -9.67 -1.02 -1.93
N SER A 312 -8.61 -1.80 -2.10
CA SER A 312 -8.70 -3.27 -2.16
C SER A 312 -9.11 -3.90 -0.83
N GLN A 313 -8.72 -3.32 0.31
CA GLN A 313 -9.18 -3.76 1.63
C GLN A 313 -10.69 -3.58 1.77
N PHE A 314 -11.21 -2.44 1.33
CA PHE A 314 -12.65 -2.16 1.34
C PHE A 314 -13.42 -3.17 0.49
N VAL A 315 -13.03 -3.35 -0.77
CA VAL A 315 -13.69 -4.31 -1.69
C VAL A 315 -13.71 -5.70 -1.06
N TYR A 316 -12.57 -6.18 -0.55
CA TYR A 316 -12.47 -7.51 0.06
C TYR A 316 -13.36 -7.65 1.30
N LYS A 317 -13.42 -6.62 2.16
CA LYS A 317 -14.27 -6.63 3.35
C LYS A 317 -15.76 -6.66 3.01
N MET A 318 -16.20 -5.93 1.98
CA MET A 318 -17.59 -5.97 1.53
C MET A 318 -17.97 -7.35 0.99
N LEU A 319 -17.09 -7.95 0.17
CA LEU A 319 -17.31 -9.31 -0.32
C LEU A 319 -17.34 -10.33 0.83
N LYS A 320 -16.40 -10.23 1.77
CA LYS A 320 -16.34 -11.13 2.94
C LYS A 320 -17.56 -10.98 3.85
N LEU A 321 -18.05 -9.76 4.07
CA LEU A 321 -19.28 -9.50 4.82
C LEU A 321 -20.49 -10.22 4.21
N ALA A 322 -20.60 -10.23 2.89
CA ALA A 322 -21.69 -10.84 2.16
C ALA A 322 -21.49 -12.34 1.85
N GLY A 323 -20.37 -12.95 2.31
CA GLY A 323 -20.02 -14.33 1.97
C GLY A 323 -19.69 -14.53 0.49
N LEU A 324 -19.26 -13.48 -0.21
CA LEU A 324 -18.91 -13.46 -1.62
C LEU A 324 -17.39 -13.59 -1.86
N ASN A 325 -16.56 -13.61 -0.81
CA ASN A 325 -15.11 -13.77 -0.98
C ASN A 325 -14.79 -15.17 -1.52
N TYR A 326 -13.96 -15.23 -2.55
CA TYR A 326 -13.57 -16.47 -3.23
C TYR A 326 -12.09 -16.83 -3.03
N PHE A 327 -11.38 -16.04 -2.22
CA PHE A 327 -10.03 -16.31 -1.74
C PHE A 327 -9.89 -15.88 -0.28
N ASP A 328 -8.93 -16.47 0.44
CA ASP A 328 -8.62 -16.11 1.82
C ASP A 328 -7.28 -15.37 1.91
N LYS A 329 -7.33 -14.17 2.48
CA LYS A 329 -6.18 -13.32 2.75
C LYS A 329 -6.53 -12.37 3.88
N LYS A 330 -5.52 -11.90 4.62
CA LYS A 330 -5.76 -10.83 5.59
C LYS A 330 -6.19 -9.56 4.84
N ASP A 331 -7.27 -8.93 5.28
CA ASP A 331 -7.88 -7.79 4.56
C ASP A 331 -6.86 -6.67 4.26
N GLY A 332 -5.94 -6.39 5.20
CA GLY A 332 -4.88 -5.38 5.06
C GLY A 332 -3.70 -5.80 4.16
N GLU A 333 -3.73 -6.99 3.58
CA GLU A 333 -2.72 -7.53 2.67
C GLU A 333 -3.26 -7.72 1.24
N VAL A 334 -4.54 -7.47 1.01
CA VAL A 334 -5.20 -7.62 -0.29
C VAL A 334 -4.76 -6.50 -1.22
N ARG A 335 -4.32 -6.87 -2.42
CA ARG A 335 -3.94 -5.98 -3.52
C ARG A 335 -5.06 -5.96 -4.56
N PRO A 336 -5.22 -4.89 -5.35
CA PRO A 336 -6.18 -4.85 -6.44
C PRO A 336 -6.07 -6.04 -7.41
N THR A 337 -4.85 -6.47 -7.75
CA THR A 337 -4.65 -7.61 -8.66
C THR A 337 -5.02 -8.96 -8.05
N ASP A 338 -5.06 -9.09 -6.72
CA ASP A 338 -5.41 -10.35 -6.07
C ASP A 338 -6.83 -10.79 -6.42
N PHE A 339 -7.75 -9.84 -6.68
CA PHE A 339 -9.11 -10.16 -7.11
C PHE A 339 -9.14 -10.99 -8.40
N ILE A 340 -8.12 -10.84 -9.25
CA ILE A 340 -8.00 -11.57 -10.52
C ILE A 340 -7.06 -12.76 -10.36
N GLU A 341 -5.90 -12.55 -9.73
CA GLU A 341 -4.82 -13.55 -9.63
C GLU A 341 -5.15 -14.71 -8.69
N LEU A 342 -5.99 -14.47 -7.67
CA LEU A 342 -6.38 -15.50 -6.69
C LEU A 342 -7.74 -16.13 -6.99
N ASP A 343 -8.33 -15.86 -8.16
CA ASP A 343 -9.56 -16.51 -8.61
C ASP A 343 -9.32 -17.92 -9.17
N TYR A 344 -8.75 -18.80 -8.34
CA TYR A 344 -8.39 -20.17 -8.73
C TYR A 344 -9.58 -21.02 -9.18
N HIS A 345 -10.78 -20.68 -8.70
CA HIS A 345 -12.02 -21.40 -9.00
C HIS A 345 -12.89 -20.70 -10.04
N LYS A 346 -12.37 -19.67 -10.72
CA LYS A 346 -13.03 -18.95 -11.81
C LYS A 346 -14.45 -18.48 -11.43
N LYS A 347 -14.57 -17.90 -10.24
CA LYS A 347 -15.81 -17.32 -9.72
C LYS A 347 -16.15 -16.00 -10.43
N LEU A 348 -15.14 -15.30 -10.95
CA LEU A 348 -15.33 -14.09 -11.73
C LEU A 348 -15.50 -14.40 -13.21
N GLU A 349 -16.41 -13.65 -13.83
CA GLU A 349 -16.54 -13.59 -15.27
C GLU A 349 -16.16 -12.19 -15.77
N PHE A 350 -15.25 -12.13 -16.74
CA PHE A 350 -14.90 -10.88 -17.40
C PHE A 350 -16.11 -10.34 -18.19
N CYS A 351 -16.41 -9.06 -18.03
CA CYS A 351 -17.52 -8.39 -18.70
C CYS A 351 -17.04 -7.60 -19.91
N TYR A 352 -16.19 -6.60 -19.68
CA TYR A 352 -15.68 -5.70 -20.70
C TYR A 352 -14.49 -4.89 -20.16
N GLU A 353 -13.74 -4.28 -21.07
CA GLU A 353 -12.66 -3.36 -20.79
C GLU A 353 -13.02 -1.97 -21.32
N ILE A 354 -12.77 -0.93 -20.53
CA ILE A 354 -12.80 0.46 -21.00
C ILE A 354 -11.36 0.91 -21.15
N LYS A 355 -10.98 1.30 -22.38
CA LYS A 355 -9.72 1.99 -22.65
C LYS A 355 -10.04 3.45 -22.91
N PHE A 356 -9.43 4.33 -22.13
CA PHE A 356 -9.53 5.75 -22.39
C PHE A 356 -8.51 6.11 -23.48
N GLN A 357 -8.98 6.69 -24.59
CA GLN A 357 -8.14 7.10 -25.73
C GLN A 357 -7.89 8.60 -25.71
#